data_AF-H9UFW1-F1
#
_entry.id   AF-H9UFW1-F1
#
_cell.length_a   1.000
_cell.length_b   1.000
_cell.length_c   1.000
_cell.angle_alpha   90.00
_cell.angle_beta   90.00
_cell.angle_gamma   90.00
#
_symmetry.space_group_name_H-M   'P 1'
#
loop_
_entity.id
_entity.type
_entity.pdbx_description
1 polymer ?
#
loop_
_entity_poly.entity_id
_entity_poly.type
_entity_poly.pdbx_seq_one_letter_code
_entity_poly.pdbx_strand_id
1 'polypeptide(L)'
;MKLMVKGFTWASLLAAVVLVAACATGPQDVTIQAQDGVDLSAAAVERIYPELTKPGTLFVVMGEGFGLTPAPVYIGDIEVTEFIDWSDEAIFFRTPRGVQDGDTVIVGNSVSDAGIVLAPSNSITVVWEVDFGAAQDLADQVYESYGLNEAPQFEPPFYIKGQWTKYGGTAVGTQSQTWDGGARISMANRAGTDVWFTETVFSPDAVETFGGRPMQFAFEDANTTSRRLSSFESDAALILKDYWAKNDAFTSIGSDPAVRIDTRDSGHSSRGNTIFVQFP
;
A
#
# COMPACT_ATOMS: atom_id res chain seq x y z
N MET A 1 25.08 45.13 -18.03
CA MET A 1 25.54 43.80 -18.49
C MET A 1 24.35 43.12 -19.16
N LYS A 2 24.44 42.79 -20.45
CA LYS A 2 23.37 42.09 -21.20
C LYS A 2 23.47 40.59 -20.87
N LEU A 3 22.53 40.05 -20.13
CA LEU A 3 22.39 38.60 -20.00
C LEU A 3 21.71 38.08 -21.27
N MET A 4 22.45 37.37 -22.11
CA MET A 4 21.93 36.71 -23.30
C MET A 4 21.76 35.23 -22.95
N VAL A 5 20.56 34.82 -22.58
CA VAL A 5 20.23 33.41 -22.35
C VAL A 5 19.79 32.81 -23.68
N LYS A 6 20.60 31.91 -24.25
CA LYS A 6 20.24 31.13 -25.44
C LYS A 6 19.84 29.72 -25.02
N GLY A 7 18.63 29.31 -25.40
CA GLY A 7 18.10 27.95 -25.25
C GLY A 7 17.59 27.67 -23.84
N PHE A 8 16.27 27.80 -23.63
CA PHE A 8 15.63 27.43 -22.38
C PHE A 8 14.35 26.66 -22.71
N THR A 9 14.37 25.35 -22.55
CA THR A 9 13.18 24.49 -22.58
C THR A 9 12.57 24.49 -21.18
N TRP A 10 11.25 24.68 -21.13
CA TRP A 10 10.47 24.92 -19.92
C TRP A 10 10.31 23.63 -19.10
N ALA A 11 11.06 23.50 -18.01
CA ALA A 11 10.70 22.64 -16.89
C ALA A 11 11.23 23.29 -15.60
N SER A 12 10.29 23.93 -14.88
CA SER A 12 10.28 24.24 -13.45
C SER A 12 11.59 24.66 -12.76
N LEU A 13 11.79 25.99 -12.61
CA LEU A 13 12.71 26.55 -11.61
C LEU A 13 11.93 27.45 -10.65
N LEU A 14 11.54 26.91 -9.49
CA LEU A 14 10.98 27.69 -8.39
C LEU A 14 12.13 28.25 -7.54
N ALA A 15 12.76 29.33 -7.98
CA ALA A 15 13.80 30.02 -7.22
C ALA A 15 13.17 31.07 -6.28
N ALA A 16 12.97 30.71 -5.01
CA ALA A 16 12.68 31.69 -3.96
C ALA A 16 13.96 32.47 -3.63
N VAL A 17 14.17 33.61 -4.30
CA VAL A 17 15.29 34.51 -4.02
C VAL A 17 14.97 35.35 -2.78
N VAL A 18 15.45 34.92 -1.61
CA VAL A 18 15.50 35.77 -0.41
C VAL A 18 16.71 36.69 -0.51
N LEU A 19 16.49 37.91 -0.99
CA LEU A 19 17.50 38.98 -1.01
C LEU A 19 17.66 39.56 0.40
N VAL A 20 18.59 39.01 1.19
CA VAL A 20 19.08 39.69 2.40
C VAL A 20 20.12 40.72 1.97
N ALA A 21 19.74 41.99 1.99
CA ALA A 21 20.65 43.10 1.73
C ALA A 21 21.62 43.29 2.90
N ALA A 22 22.74 42.56 2.88
CA ALA A 22 23.92 42.88 3.69
C ALA A 22 24.88 43.70 2.82
N CYS A 23 25.12 44.95 3.21
CA CYS A 23 26.21 45.77 2.69
C CYS A 23 27.54 45.10 3.05
N ALA A 24 28.06 44.25 2.17
CA ALA A 24 29.41 43.72 2.24
C ALA A 24 30.10 43.92 0.90
N THR A 25 31.31 44.44 0.98
CA THR A 25 32.16 44.97 -0.09
C THR A 25 32.70 43.85 -0.99
N GLY A 26 32.26 43.84 -2.26
CA GLY A 26 32.83 43.04 -3.35
C GLY A 26 31.80 42.22 -4.12
N PRO A 27 32.01 41.93 -5.41
CA PRO A 27 31.18 40.98 -6.14
C PRO A 27 31.32 39.60 -5.47
N GLN A 28 30.21 39.08 -4.94
CA GLN A 28 30.15 37.69 -4.51
C GLN A 28 29.74 36.82 -5.69
N ASP A 29 30.55 35.80 -5.97
CA ASP A 29 30.14 34.71 -6.84
C ASP A 29 29.08 33.88 -6.12
N VAL A 30 27.82 34.08 -6.48
CA VAL A 30 26.73 33.21 -6.04
C VAL A 30 26.76 31.97 -6.91
N THR A 31 27.35 30.90 -6.39
CA THR A 31 27.19 29.56 -6.99
C THR A 31 25.80 29.05 -6.65
N ILE A 32 24.86 29.19 -7.60
CA ILE A 32 23.59 28.47 -7.54
C ILE A 32 23.91 27.03 -7.91
N GLN A 33 23.99 26.14 -6.93
CA GLN A 33 23.97 24.70 -7.23
C GLN A 33 22.54 24.36 -7.62
N ALA A 34 22.34 23.92 -8.87
CA ALA A 34 21.09 23.28 -9.24
C ALA A 34 20.94 22.07 -8.30
N GLN A 35 19.85 22.03 -7.55
CA GLN A 35 19.45 20.79 -6.90
C GLN A 35 19.21 19.82 -8.05
N ASP A 36 19.93 18.69 -8.09
CA ASP A 36 19.67 17.64 -9.08
C ASP A 36 18.18 17.30 -8.98
N GLY A 37 17.41 17.74 -9.96
CA GLY A 37 15.97 17.52 -9.98
C GLY A 37 15.70 16.04 -10.18
N VAL A 38 14.72 15.50 -9.46
CA VAL A 38 14.21 14.15 -9.75
C VAL A 38 13.65 14.17 -11.16
N ASP A 39 14.21 13.35 -12.06
CA ASP A 39 13.73 13.20 -13.43
C ASP A 39 12.59 12.19 -13.46
N LEU A 40 11.35 12.70 -13.45
CA LEU A 40 10.13 11.89 -13.61
C LEU A 40 9.61 11.88 -15.05
N SER A 41 10.45 12.20 -16.06
CA SER A 41 10.01 12.19 -17.46
C SER A 41 9.64 10.79 -17.97
N ALA A 42 10.16 9.74 -17.31
CA ALA A 42 9.87 8.35 -17.60
C ALA A 42 8.75 7.75 -16.73
N ALA A 43 8.19 8.51 -15.77
CA ALA A 43 7.18 7.98 -14.86
C ALA A 43 5.93 7.51 -15.61
N ALA A 44 5.44 6.32 -15.26
CA ALA A 44 4.21 5.75 -15.78
C ALA A 44 3.37 5.21 -14.63
N VAL A 45 2.20 5.81 -14.39
CA VAL A 45 1.21 5.32 -13.42
C VAL A 45 0.35 4.27 -14.10
N GLU A 46 0.50 3.02 -13.68
CA GLU A 46 -0.27 1.90 -14.25
C GLU A 46 -1.54 1.62 -13.45
N ARG A 47 -1.47 1.74 -12.13
CA ARG A 47 -2.59 1.39 -11.26
C ARG A 47 -2.55 2.15 -9.94
N ILE A 48 -3.73 2.44 -9.41
CA ILE A 48 -3.93 3.01 -8.09
C ILE A 48 -4.71 2.04 -7.20
N TYR A 49 -4.46 2.09 -5.89
CA TYR A 49 -5.20 1.29 -4.93
C TYR A 49 -5.19 1.92 -3.52
N PRO A 50 -6.28 1.86 -2.75
CA PRO A 50 -7.61 1.47 -3.18
C PRO A 50 -8.26 2.58 -4.01
N GLU A 51 -9.09 2.23 -5.00
CA GLU A 51 -9.91 3.22 -5.70
C GLU A 51 -10.96 3.83 -4.76
N LEU A 52 -11.59 3.00 -3.92
CA LEU A 52 -12.46 3.44 -2.84
C LEU A 52 -11.63 3.83 -1.62
N THR A 53 -11.56 5.11 -1.29
CA THR A 53 -10.62 5.63 -0.27
C THR A 53 -11.30 6.59 0.71
N LYS A 54 -10.62 6.87 1.83
CA LYS A 54 -10.95 7.96 2.76
C LYS A 54 -9.71 8.81 3.01
N PRO A 55 -9.85 10.09 3.35
CA PRO A 55 -8.72 10.86 3.83
C PRO A 55 -8.00 10.15 4.99
N GLY A 56 -6.68 10.02 4.87
CA GLY A 56 -5.81 9.35 5.84
C GLY A 56 -5.66 7.85 5.67
N THR A 57 -6.38 7.18 4.75
CA THR A 57 -6.12 5.75 4.48
C THR A 57 -4.88 5.56 3.62
N LEU A 58 -4.24 4.40 3.77
CA LEU A 58 -3.10 4.01 2.94
C LEU A 58 -3.55 3.94 1.48
N PHE A 59 -2.72 4.53 0.62
CA PHE A 59 -2.89 4.57 -0.80
C PHE A 59 -1.57 4.17 -1.46
N VAL A 60 -1.66 3.37 -2.52
CA VAL A 60 -0.53 2.91 -3.30
C VAL A 60 -0.74 3.24 -4.77
N VAL A 61 0.32 3.76 -5.38
CA VAL A 61 0.45 3.94 -6.82
C VAL A 61 1.47 2.91 -7.30
N MET A 62 1.09 2.08 -8.25
CA MET A 62 1.95 1.09 -8.90
C MET A 62 2.24 1.53 -10.33
N GLY A 63 3.48 1.32 -10.75
CA GLY A 63 3.92 1.68 -12.09
C GLY A 63 5.43 1.51 -12.27
N GLU A 64 6.03 2.38 -13.06
CA GLU A 64 7.48 2.35 -13.35
C GLU A 64 8.05 3.76 -13.52
N GLY A 65 9.37 3.90 -13.35
CA GLY A 65 10.08 5.15 -13.62
C GLY A 65 9.81 6.26 -12.60
N PHE A 66 9.40 5.92 -11.37
CA PHE A 66 9.22 6.89 -10.29
C PHE A 66 10.55 7.37 -9.70
N GLY A 67 11.65 6.69 -10.01
CA GLY A 67 12.96 6.94 -9.44
C GLY A 67 13.05 6.54 -7.97
N LEU A 68 14.24 6.65 -7.39
CA LEU A 68 14.50 6.28 -5.99
C LEU A 68 14.40 7.46 -5.01
N THR A 69 14.18 8.67 -5.53
CA THR A 69 14.08 9.88 -4.72
C THR A 69 12.64 10.37 -4.76
N PRO A 70 11.98 10.51 -3.60
CA PRO A 70 10.62 11.05 -3.54
C PRO A 70 10.50 12.40 -4.23
N ALA A 71 9.39 12.57 -4.93
CA ALA A 71 9.03 13.78 -5.66
C ALA A 71 7.54 14.10 -5.45
N PRO A 72 7.09 15.31 -5.80
CA PRO A 72 5.70 15.69 -5.60
C PRO A 72 4.73 14.74 -6.33
N VAL A 73 3.71 14.28 -5.59
CA VAL A 73 2.58 13.51 -6.09
C VAL A 73 1.31 14.27 -5.76
N TYR A 74 0.34 14.27 -6.67
CA TYR A 74 -0.93 14.96 -6.48
C TYR A 74 -2.11 14.01 -6.64
N ILE A 75 -3.19 14.28 -5.91
CA ILE A 75 -4.53 13.76 -6.20
C ILE A 75 -5.40 14.96 -6.55
N GLY A 76 -5.82 15.05 -7.82
CA GLY A 76 -6.44 16.26 -8.34
C GLY A 76 -5.47 17.44 -8.26
N ASP A 77 -5.85 18.49 -7.53
CA ASP A 77 -5.03 19.67 -7.26
C ASP A 77 -4.31 19.65 -5.89
N ILE A 78 -4.41 18.54 -5.15
CA ILE A 78 -3.94 18.43 -3.77
C ILE A 78 -2.62 17.67 -3.73
N GLU A 79 -1.57 18.33 -3.24
CA GLU A 79 -0.26 17.71 -3.03
C GLU A 79 -0.30 16.70 -1.87
N VAL A 80 0.26 15.51 -2.12
CA VAL A 80 0.50 14.48 -1.11
C VAL A 80 1.68 14.89 -0.24
N THR A 81 1.47 14.90 1.08
CA THR A 81 2.49 15.33 2.07
C THR A 81 2.89 14.24 3.05
N GLU A 82 2.14 13.13 3.12
CA GLU A 82 2.36 12.03 4.05
C GLU A 82 2.75 10.76 3.28
N PHE A 83 4.01 10.67 2.87
CA PHE A 83 4.59 9.47 2.26
C PHE A 83 4.95 8.43 3.32
N ILE A 84 4.71 7.17 2.99
CA ILE A 84 5.03 6.00 3.81
C ILE A 84 6.28 5.31 3.27
N ASP A 85 6.30 5.05 1.96
CA ASP A 85 7.39 4.36 1.28
C ASP A 85 7.45 4.78 -0.20
N TRP A 86 8.62 4.66 -0.80
CA TRP A 86 8.89 5.06 -2.19
C TRP A 86 9.91 4.14 -2.84
N SER A 87 9.57 3.63 -4.02
CA SER A 87 10.48 2.92 -4.91
C SER A 87 10.24 3.36 -6.36
N ASP A 88 11.06 2.84 -7.27
CA ASP A 88 10.89 3.10 -8.70
C ASP A 88 9.57 2.53 -9.27
N GLU A 89 9.00 1.53 -8.59
CA GLU A 89 7.82 0.77 -9.06
C GLU A 89 6.56 1.01 -8.22
N ALA A 90 6.71 1.57 -7.02
CA ALA A 90 5.59 1.78 -6.10
C ALA A 90 5.77 3.00 -5.21
N ILE A 91 4.69 3.74 -4.99
CA ILE A 91 4.63 4.88 -4.07
C ILE A 91 3.51 4.66 -3.08
N PHE A 92 3.82 4.70 -1.79
CA PHE A 92 2.86 4.54 -0.70
C PHE A 92 2.71 5.85 0.06
N PHE A 93 1.46 6.27 0.29
CA PHE A 93 1.17 7.50 1.03
C PHE A 93 -0.21 7.46 1.70
N ARG A 94 -0.55 8.49 2.48
CA ARG A 94 -1.89 8.69 3.03
C ARG A 94 -2.72 9.58 2.11
N THR A 95 -3.94 9.15 1.76
CA THR A 95 -4.85 9.96 0.94
C THR A 95 -5.05 11.33 1.61
N PRO A 96 -4.78 12.45 0.91
CA PRO A 96 -4.86 13.76 1.52
C PRO A 96 -6.32 14.18 1.77
N ARG A 97 -6.51 15.18 2.65
CA ARG A 97 -7.83 15.76 2.89
C ARG A 97 -8.22 16.69 1.74
N GLY A 98 -9.51 16.73 1.43
CA GLY A 98 -10.06 17.66 0.44
C GLY A 98 -10.22 17.08 -0.97
N VAL A 99 -9.69 15.88 -1.22
CA VAL A 99 -9.85 15.19 -2.51
C VAL A 99 -11.34 14.91 -2.77
N GLN A 100 -11.70 14.80 -4.05
CA GLN A 100 -13.06 14.65 -4.55
C GLN A 100 -13.23 13.35 -5.36
N ASP A 101 -14.48 12.94 -5.55
CA ASP A 101 -14.81 11.84 -6.47
C ASP A 101 -14.33 12.16 -7.89
N GLY A 102 -13.62 11.21 -8.49
CA GLY A 102 -13.09 11.33 -9.84
C GLY A 102 -11.73 12.00 -9.94
N ASP A 103 -11.14 12.47 -8.83
CA ASP A 103 -9.77 12.99 -8.84
C ASP A 103 -8.80 11.88 -9.27
N THR A 104 -7.91 12.22 -10.20
CA THR A 104 -6.85 11.32 -10.68
C THR A 104 -5.55 11.56 -9.93
N VAL A 105 -4.68 10.57 -9.94
CA VAL A 105 -3.35 10.64 -9.32
C VAL A 105 -2.33 11.07 -10.36
N ILE A 106 -1.47 12.02 -10.01
CA ILE A 106 -0.47 12.61 -10.90
C ILE A 106 0.92 12.39 -10.30
N VAL A 107 1.81 11.76 -11.07
CA VAL A 107 3.23 11.53 -10.75
C VAL A 107 4.07 12.00 -11.92
N GLY A 108 4.83 13.08 -11.75
CA GLY A 108 5.55 13.71 -12.86
C GLY A 108 4.59 14.18 -13.96
N ASN A 109 4.75 13.65 -15.17
CA ASN A 109 3.83 13.89 -16.29
C ASN A 109 2.77 12.79 -16.47
N SER A 110 2.80 11.76 -15.63
CA SER A 110 1.89 10.63 -15.71
C SER A 110 0.63 10.88 -14.88
N VAL A 111 -0.51 10.44 -15.40
CA VAL A 111 -1.82 10.57 -14.77
C VAL A 111 -2.48 9.19 -14.76
N SER A 112 -3.05 8.80 -13.62
CA SER A 112 -3.78 7.54 -13.53
C SER A 112 -5.01 7.52 -14.44
N ASP A 113 -5.27 6.37 -15.06
CA ASP A 113 -6.49 6.15 -15.86
C ASP A 113 -7.76 6.13 -14.99
N ALA A 114 -7.66 5.57 -13.79
CA ALA A 114 -8.73 5.55 -12.81
C ALA A 114 -8.71 6.83 -11.95
N GLY A 115 -9.90 7.32 -11.63
CA GLY A 115 -10.11 8.32 -10.57
C GLY A 115 -10.46 7.64 -9.25
N ILE A 116 -10.23 8.33 -8.14
CA ILE A 116 -10.62 7.84 -6.83
C ILE A 116 -12.14 7.96 -6.62
N VAL A 117 -12.66 7.17 -5.69
CA VAL A 117 -14.03 7.25 -5.17
C VAL A 117 -13.94 7.44 -3.65
N LEU A 118 -14.57 8.48 -3.14
CA LEU A 118 -14.71 8.73 -1.72
C LEU A 118 -15.68 7.74 -1.10
N ALA A 119 -15.19 7.07 -0.08
CA ALA A 119 -16.00 6.13 0.66
C ALA A 119 -17.10 6.85 1.47
N PRO A 120 -18.33 6.31 1.52
CA PRO A 120 -19.36 6.78 2.44
C PRO A 120 -18.87 6.87 3.89
N SER A 121 -19.44 7.78 4.68
CA SER A 121 -19.00 8.05 6.05
C SER A 121 -19.05 6.83 6.98
N ASN A 122 -19.97 5.90 6.72
CA ASN A 122 -20.16 4.65 7.45
C ASN A 122 -19.42 3.45 6.84
N SER A 123 -18.57 3.64 5.84
CA SER A 123 -17.65 2.61 5.35
C SER A 123 -16.74 2.10 6.46
N ILE A 124 -16.31 0.84 6.37
CA ILE A 124 -15.35 0.24 7.30
C ILE A 124 -13.97 0.21 6.65
N THR A 125 -12.93 0.63 7.37
CA THR A 125 -11.54 0.42 6.94
C THR A 125 -11.01 -0.84 7.63
N VAL A 126 -10.41 -1.76 6.90
CA VAL A 126 -9.71 -2.92 7.48
C VAL A 126 -8.22 -2.68 7.31
N VAL A 127 -7.48 -2.75 8.41
CA VAL A 127 -6.02 -2.61 8.46
C VAL A 127 -5.45 -3.98 8.73
N TRP A 128 -4.67 -4.49 7.79
CA TRP A 128 -3.92 -5.73 7.90
C TRP A 128 -2.49 -5.38 8.28
N GLU A 129 -1.97 -5.98 9.34
CA GLU A 129 -0.60 -5.81 9.79
C GLU A 129 0.00 -7.19 10.07
N VAL A 130 1.16 -7.48 9.49
CA VAL A 130 1.87 -8.75 9.63
C VAL A 130 3.32 -8.45 10.00
N ASP A 131 3.80 -9.05 11.08
CA ASP A 131 5.22 -8.99 11.47
C ASP A 131 5.97 -10.15 10.80
N PHE A 132 6.50 -9.94 9.59
CA PHE A 132 7.16 -11.03 8.86
C PHE A 132 8.44 -11.54 9.56
N GLY A 133 9.03 -10.78 10.47
CA GLY A 133 10.16 -11.22 11.28
C GLY A 133 9.72 -12.23 12.34
N ALA A 134 8.66 -11.91 13.09
CA ALA A 134 8.06 -12.86 14.02
C ALA A 134 7.50 -14.12 13.29
N ALA A 135 6.99 -13.96 12.07
CA ALA A 135 6.49 -15.08 11.28
C ALA A 135 7.65 -15.99 10.84
N GLN A 136 8.80 -15.40 10.51
CA GLN A 136 10.03 -16.13 10.19
C GLN A 136 10.55 -16.88 11.42
N ASP A 137 10.57 -16.26 12.60
CA ASP A 137 10.97 -16.91 13.85
C ASP A 137 10.09 -18.13 14.17
N LEU A 138 8.77 -18.02 13.92
CA LEU A 138 7.83 -19.14 14.05
C LEU A 138 8.13 -20.23 13.03
N ALA A 139 8.45 -19.85 11.79
CA ALA A 139 8.83 -20.78 10.72
C ALA A 139 10.05 -21.63 11.13
N ASP A 140 11.09 -20.95 11.60
CA ASP A 140 12.35 -21.58 11.98
C ASP A 140 12.15 -22.57 13.14
N GLN A 141 11.34 -22.20 14.15
CA GLN A 141 10.98 -23.10 15.25
C GLN A 141 10.25 -24.37 14.77
N VAL A 142 9.32 -24.22 13.82
CA VAL A 142 8.59 -25.36 13.24
C VAL A 142 9.56 -26.26 12.46
N TYR A 143 10.44 -25.69 11.64
CA TYR A 143 11.44 -26.44 10.88
C TYR A 143 12.43 -27.18 11.78
N GLU A 144 12.92 -26.53 12.84
CA GLU A 144 13.79 -27.15 13.85
C GLU A 144 13.11 -28.36 14.52
N SER A 145 11.79 -28.27 14.78
CA SER A 145 11.02 -29.37 15.37
C SER A 145 10.98 -30.63 14.48
N TYR A 146 11.17 -30.46 13.17
CA TYR A 146 11.28 -31.54 12.19
C TYR A 146 12.74 -31.99 11.93
N GLY A 147 13.72 -31.41 12.62
CA GLY A 147 15.14 -31.69 12.41
C GLY A 147 15.72 -31.05 11.15
N LEU A 148 15.08 -29.99 10.65
CA LEU A 148 15.58 -29.16 9.55
C LEU A 148 16.36 -27.97 10.12
N ASN A 149 17.34 -27.45 9.36
CA ASN A 149 18.28 -26.45 9.88
C ASN A 149 17.71 -25.02 9.92
N GLU A 150 16.92 -24.62 8.91
CA GLU A 150 16.32 -23.28 8.81
C GLU A 150 15.11 -23.34 7.88
N ALA A 151 14.11 -22.49 8.13
CA ALA A 151 12.99 -22.33 7.21
C ALA A 151 13.40 -21.46 6.01
N PRO A 152 12.78 -21.65 4.85
CA PRO A 152 12.98 -20.78 3.71
C PRO A 152 12.62 -19.33 4.06
N GLN A 153 13.52 -18.39 3.77
CA GLN A 153 13.33 -16.97 4.09
C GLN A 153 12.18 -16.36 3.29
N PHE A 154 11.40 -15.49 3.92
CA PHE A 154 10.38 -14.66 3.26
C PHE A 154 11.01 -13.47 2.55
N GLU A 155 10.60 -13.19 1.31
CA GLU A 155 11.23 -12.16 0.48
C GLU A 155 10.24 -11.06 0.06
N PRO A 156 10.51 -9.78 0.39
CA PRO A 156 9.65 -8.69 -0.06
C PRO A 156 9.74 -8.48 -1.58
N PRO A 157 8.75 -7.78 -2.18
CA PRO A 157 7.54 -7.24 -1.56
C PRO A 157 6.54 -8.30 -1.07
N PHE A 158 5.79 -7.96 -0.02
CA PHE A 158 4.70 -8.79 0.49
C PHE A 158 3.34 -8.32 0.00
N TYR A 159 2.41 -9.26 -0.07
CA TYR A 159 1.07 -9.05 -0.58
C TYR A 159 0.03 -9.74 0.29
N ILE A 160 -1.16 -9.15 0.35
CA ILE A 160 -2.37 -9.86 0.79
C ILE A 160 -3.22 -10.23 -0.42
N LYS A 161 -3.82 -11.42 -0.38
CA LYS A 161 -4.91 -11.86 -1.25
C LYS A 161 -6.12 -12.22 -0.40
N GLY A 162 -7.32 -12.03 -0.94
CA GLY A 162 -8.55 -12.56 -0.36
C GLY A 162 -9.04 -13.76 -1.15
N GLN A 163 -9.62 -14.77 -0.50
CA GLN A 163 -10.44 -15.79 -1.18
C GLN A 163 -11.89 -15.58 -0.74
N TRP A 164 -12.77 -15.21 -1.68
CA TRP A 164 -14.17 -14.90 -1.36
C TRP A 164 -14.96 -16.17 -1.03
N THR A 165 -15.31 -16.43 0.24
CA THR A 165 -16.24 -17.53 0.54
C THR A 165 -17.70 -17.10 0.62
N LYS A 166 -18.45 -17.55 -0.39
CA LYS A 166 -19.91 -17.65 -0.45
C LYS A 166 -20.35 -19.03 0.05
N TYR A 167 -21.16 -19.08 1.11
CA TYR A 167 -21.95 -20.28 1.44
C TYR A 167 -23.43 -20.07 1.05
N GLY A 168 -23.89 -20.65 -0.06
CA GLY A 168 -25.30 -20.61 -0.47
C GLY A 168 -25.72 -19.60 -1.55
N GLY A 169 -24.84 -19.18 -2.46
CA GLY A 169 -25.31 -18.78 -3.81
C GLY A 169 -24.84 -17.46 -4.44
N THR A 170 -24.44 -16.40 -3.71
CA THR A 170 -23.94 -15.13 -4.33
C THR A 170 -22.83 -14.45 -3.51
N ALA A 171 -21.73 -14.08 -4.19
CA ALA A 171 -20.51 -13.46 -3.64
C ALA A 171 -20.40 -12.17 -4.42
N VAL A 172 -20.24 -11.06 -3.73
CA VAL A 172 -20.02 -9.77 -4.35
C VAL A 172 -18.86 -9.11 -3.62
N GLY A 173 -17.94 -8.59 -4.41
CA GLY A 173 -16.69 -7.97 -4.01
C GLY A 173 -15.99 -7.44 -5.25
N THR A 174 -15.13 -6.44 -5.09
CA THR A 174 -14.48 -5.71 -6.20
C THR A 174 -13.64 -6.67 -7.06
N GLN A 175 -14.19 -7.08 -8.20
CA GLN A 175 -13.50 -7.92 -9.19
C GLN A 175 -12.35 -7.13 -9.83
N SER A 176 -11.12 -7.58 -9.61
CA SER A 176 -10.03 -7.34 -10.56
C SER A 176 -10.07 -8.45 -11.61
N GLN A 177 -9.95 -8.10 -12.90
CA GLN A 177 -10.29 -8.98 -14.03
C GLN A 177 -9.33 -10.17 -14.26
N THR A 178 -8.28 -10.37 -13.48
CA THR A 178 -7.30 -11.44 -13.76
C THR A 178 -6.80 -12.20 -12.52
N TRP A 179 -6.98 -13.54 -12.64
CA TRP A 179 -6.54 -14.69 -11.85
C TRP A 179 -7.09 -14.93 -10.42
N ASP A 180 -8.33 -15.44 -10.41
CA ASP A 180 -8.98 -16.40 -9.51
C ASP A 180 -8.78 -16.24 -7.99
N GLY A 181 -9.48 -15.26 -7.43
CA GLY A 181 -9.98 -15.37 -6.06
C GLY A 181 -10.07 -14.08 -5.27
N GLY A 182 -9.41 -13.00 -5.67
CA GLY A 182 -9.39 -11.71 -4.96
C GLY A 182 -8.31 -10.76 -5.48
N ALA A 183 -8.37 -9.48 -5.09
CA ALA A 183 -7.31 -8.53 -5.44
C ALA A 183 -6.02 -8.90 -4.71
N ARG A 184 -4.91 -9.01 -5.46
CA ARG A 184 -3.55 -9.01 -4.90
C ARG A 184 -3.18 -7.56 -4.59
N ILE A 185 -2.91 -7.28 -3.32
CA ILE A 185 -2.68 -5.93 -2.80
C ILE A 185 -1.31 -5.89 -2.17
N SER A 186 -0.47 -4.95 -2.63
CA SER A 186 0.86 -4.73 -2.06
C SER A 186 0.75 -4.19 -0.63
N MET A 187 1.65 -4.66 0.22
CA MET A 187 1.81 -4.16 1.59
C MET A 187 2.95 -3.14 1.63
N ALA A 188 2.80 -2.12 2.47
CA ALA A 188 3.84 -1.16 2.79
C ALA A 188 4.66 -1.67 3.98
N ASN A 189 5.98 -1.49 3.94
CA ASN A 189 6.82 -1.75 5.10
C ASN A 189 6.73 -0.57 6.08
N ARG A 190 6.69 -0.87 7.38
CA ARG A 190 6.92 0.13 8.42
C ARG A 190 8.42 0.28 8.62
N ALA A 191 8.94 1.47 8.27
CA ALA A 191 10.36 1.76 8.28
C ALA A 191 11.07 1.32 9.58
N GLY A 192 12.16 0.56 9.42
CA GLY A 192 12.98 0.06 10.52
C GLY A 192 12.40 -1.13 11.27
N THR A 193 11.38 -1.80 10.72
CA THR A 193 10.74 -2.98 11.31
C THR A 193 10.46 -4.04 10.24
N ASP A 194 10.19 -5.26 10.66
CA ASP A 194 9.70 -6.33 9.79
C ASP A 194 8.16 -6.35 9.68
N VAL A 195 7.52 -5.26 10.12
CA VAL A 195 6.07 -5.11 10.07
C VAL A 195 5.64 -4.55 8.73
N TRP A 196 4.76 -5.27 8.06
CA TRP A 196 4.15 -4.89 6.80
C TRP A 196 2.66 -4.71 6.99
N PHE A 197 2.10 -3.70 6.32
CA PHE A 197 0.69 -3.40 6.48
C PHE A 197 0.02 -2.97 5.18
N THR A 198 -1.29 -3.16 5.11
CA THR A 198 -2.12 -2.60 4.05
C THR A 198 -3.51 -2.26 4.57
N GLU A 199 -4.24 -1.44 3.82
CA GLU A 199 -5.57 -0.98 4.20
C GLU A 199 -6.56 -1.16 3.05
N THR A 200 -7.78 -1.58 3.38
CA THR A 200 -8.89 -1.69 2.43
C THR A 200 -10.12 -1.03 3.00
N VAL A 201 -10.79 -0.20 2.20
CA VAL A 201 -12.07 0.42 2.58
C VAL A 201 -13.22 -0.37 1.96
N PHE A 202 -14.20 -0.72 2.79
CA PHE A 202 -15.43 -1.40 2.39
C PHE A 202 -16.62 -0.44 2.51
N SER A 203 -17.39 -0.32 1.44
CA SER A 203 -18.66 0.42 1.46
C SER A 203 -19.70 -0.28 2.35
N PRO A 204 -20.73 0.44 2.84
CA PRO A 204 -21.83 -0.17 3.58
C PRO A 204 -22.50 -1.30 2.80
N ASP A 205 -22.71 -1.12 1.50
CA ASP A 205 -23.30 -2.13 0.61
C ASP A 205 -22.42 -3.38 0.50
N ALA A 206 -21.10 -3.20 0.47
CA ALA A 206 -20.16 -4.32 0.50
C ALA A 206 -20.25 -5.07 1.83
N VAL A 207 -20.25 -4.35 2.96
CA VAL A 207 -20.44 -4.92 4.31
C VAL A 207 -21.76 -5.71 4.41
N GLU A 208 -22.85 -5.14 3.92
CA GLU A 208 -24.17 -5.80 3.91
C GLU A 208 -24.15 -7.07 3.06
N THR A 209 -23.47 -7.05 1.91
CA THR A 209 -23.38 -8.21 1.03
C THR A 209 -22.68 -9.40 1.70
N PHE A 210 -21.70 -9.16 2.58
CA PHE A 210 -21.10 -10.23 3.37
C PHE A 210 -22.06 -10.80 4.42
N GLY A 211 -23.12 -10.08 4.79
CA GLY A 211 -24.14 -10.55 5.74
C GLY A 211 -23.56 -10.89 7.11
N GLY A 212 -22.46 -10.24 7.49
CA GLY A 212 -21.70 -10.54 8.71
C GLY A 212 -20.94 -11.86 8.71
N ARG A 213 -20.75 -12.43 7.53
CA ARG A 213 -19.93 -13.62 7.37
C ARG A 213 -18.46 -13.22 7.32
N PRO A 214 -17.59 -14.11 7.80
CA PRO A 214 -16.16 -13.88 7.75
C PRO A 214 -15.65 -13.99 6.30
N MET A 215 -14.69 -13.15 5.95
CA MET A 215 -13.94 -13.18 4.71
C MET A 215 -12.59 -13.84 4.94
N GLN A 216 -12.17 -14.74 4.05
CA GLN A 216 -10.87 -15.40 4.13
C GLN A 216 -9.77 -14.65 3.37
N PHE A 217 -8.55 -14.72 3.86
CA PHE A 217 -7.37 -14.06 3.30
C PHE A 217 -6.14 -14.96 3.32
N ALA A 218 -5.16 -14.63 2.49
CA ALA A 218 -3.87 -15.28 2.38
C ALA A 218 -2.77 -14.22 2.20
N PHE A 219 -1.55 -14.57 2.61
CA PHE A 219 -0.38 -13.71 2.47
C PHE A 219 0.64 -14.33 1.53
N GLU A 220 1.33 -13.49 0.79
CA GLU A 220 2.31 -13.88 -0.22
C GLU A 220 3.57 -13.03 -0.14
N ASP A 221 4.67 -13.64 -0.54
CA ASP A 221 5.95 -12.99 -0.78
C ASP A 221 6.24 -12.88 -2.28
N ALA A 222 7.36 -12.26 -2.64
CA ALA A 222 7.73 -12.03 -4.04
C ALA A 222 8.36 -13.26 -4.72
N ASN A 223 8.64 -14.33 -3.97
CA ASN A 223 9.38 -15.49 -4.46
C ASN A 223 8.51 -16.41 -5.32
N THR A 224 8.26 -15.99 -6.55
CA THR A 224 7.40 -16.70 -7.52
C THR A 224 8.16 -17.74 -8.36
N THR A 225 9.49 -17.68 -8.40
CA THR A 225 10.30 -18.44 -9.38
C THR A 225 10.97 -19.69 -8.80
N SER A 226 11.37 -19.68 -7.52
CA SER A 226 12.12 -20.80 -6.96
C SER A 226 11.24 -21.91 -6.38
N ARG A 227 10.03 -21.58 -5.91
CA ARG A 227 9.24 -22.53 -5.10
C ARG A 227 8.10 -23.24 -5.84
N ARG A 228 7.61 -22.75 -6.98
CA ARG A 228 6.41 -23.31 -7.67
C ARG A 228 5.21 -23.55 -6.74
N LEU A 229 5.20 -22.94 -5.56
CA LEU A 229 4.10 -23.04 -4.61
C LEU A 229 3.02 -22.09 -5.10
N SER A 230 1.77 -22.54 -5.09
CA SER A 230 0.67 -21.59 -5.26
C SER A 230 0.69 -20.60 -4.10
N SER A 231 0.03 -19.45 -4.25
CA SER A 231 -0.16 -18.47 -3.17
C SER A 231 -0.74 -19.04 -1.87
N PHE A 232 -1.36 -20.22 -1.94
CA PHE A 232 -1.94 -20.92 -0.80
C PHE A 232 -0.95 -21.85 -0.08
N GLU A 233 0.24 -22.04 -0.66
CA GLU A 233 1.22 -23.05 -0.27
C GLU A 233 2.60 -22.46 0.06
N SER A 234 2.79 -21.13 0.06
CA SER A 234 4.02 -20.58 0.64
C SER A 234 4.13 -21.04 2.10
N ASP A 235 5.33 -21.37 2.56
CA ASP A 235 5.56 -21.76 3.96
C ASP A 235 5.01 -20.67 4.91
N ALA A 236 5.13 -19.40 4.52
CA ALA A 236 4.52 -18.25 5.20
C ALA A 236 3.02 -18.43 5.36
N ALA A 237 2.30 -18.72 4.27
CA ALA A 237 0.88 -18.94 4.31
C ALA A 237 0.55 -20.12 5.23
N LEU A 238 1.27 -21.25 5.17
CA LEU A 238 0.99 -22.40 6.04
C LEU A 238 1.20 -22.11 7.53
N ILE A 239 2.28 -21.42 7.89
CA ILE A 239 2.62 -21.11 9.29
C ILE A 239 1.65 -20.06 9.85
N LEU A 240 1.38 -19.00 9.09
CA LEU A 240 0.39 -17.98 9.46
C LEU A 240 -1.01 -18.59 9.56
N LYS A 241 -1.34 -19.56 8.70
CA LYS A 241 -2.59 -20.33 8.75
C LYS A 241 -2.70 -21.17 10.02
N ASP A 242 -1.66 -21.91 10.39
CA ASP A 242 -1.68 -22.73 11.62
C ASP A 242 -1.74 -21.85 12.88
N TYR A 243 -0.94 -20.78 12.92
CA TYR A 243 -1.02 -19.79 13.98
C TYR A 243 -2.43 -19.18 14.06
N TRP A 244 -3.01 -18.80 12.92
CA TRP A 244 -4.35 -18.26 12.86
C TRP A 244 -5.39 -19.27 13.33
N ALA A 245 -5.40 -20.49 12.81
CA ALA A 245 -6.38 -21.50 13.15
C ALA A 245 -6.43 -21.79 14.67
N LYS A 246 -5.29 -21.69 15.36
CA LYS A 246 -5.20 -21.80 16.83
C LYS A 246 -5.79 -20.59 17.57
N ASN A 247 -5.76 -19.42 16.94
CA ASN A 247 -6.23 -18.14 17.49
C ASN A 247 -7.53 -17.65 16.84
N ASP A 248 -8.16 -18.45 15.98
CA ASP A 248 -9.32 -18.05 15.18
C ASP A 248 -10.52 -17.79 16.10
N ALA A 249 -10.91 -16.52 16.19
CA ALA A 249 -12.06 -16.08 16.97
C ALA A 249 -13.38 -16.67 16.45
N PHE A 250 -13.41 -17.22 15.23
CA PHE A 250 -14.61 -17.74 14.61
C PHE A 250 -14.73 -19.27 14.66
N THR A 251 -13.70 -19.99 15.09
CA THR A 251 -13.68 -21.44 15.42
C THR A 251 -14.17 -22.42 14.34
N SER A 252 -14.55 -21.95 13.14
CA SER A 252 -15.35 -22.74 12.17
C SER A 252 -14.96 -22.56 10.71
N ILE A 253 -13.93 -21.76 10.39
CA ILE A 253 -13.70 -21.31 9.00
C ILE A 253 -12.55 -22.08 8.30
N GLY A 254 -12.06 -23.15 8.91
CA GLY A 254 -10.93 -23.90 8.33
C GLY A 254 -9.64 -23.10 8.39
N SER A 255 -8.57 -23.68 7.86
CA SER A 255 -7.18 -23.26 8.06
C SER A 255 -6.80 -21.83 7.66
N ASP A 256 -7.68 -21.03 7.05
CA ASP A 256 -7.32 -19.71 6.50
C ASP A 256 -7.68 -18.55 7.44
N PRO A 257 -6.84 -17.48 7.49
CA PRO A 257 -7.16 -16.22 8.13
C PRO A 257 -8.53 -15.69 7.73
N ALA A 258 -9.38 -15.34 8.70
CA ALA A 258 -10.74 -14.93 8.40
C ALA A 258 -11.25 -13.78 9.28
N VAL A 259 -11.81 -12.73 8.69
CA VAL A 259 -12.24 -11.53 9.43
C VAL A 259 -13.68 -11.17 9.09
N ARG A 260 -14.49 -10.79 10.08
CA ARG A 260 -15.83 -10.26 9.80
C ARG A 260 -15.71 -8.80 9.49
N ILE A 261 -16.13 -8.39 8.29
CA ILE A 261 -16.07 -6.98 7.92
C ILE A 261 -17.32 -6.27 8.43
N ASP A 262 -17.51 -6.23 9.75
CA ASP A 262 -18.59 -5.49 10.40
C ASP A 262 -18.23 -5.04 11.82
N THR A 263 -19.12 -4.30 12.46
CA THR A 263 -18.92 -3.71 13.80
C THR A 263 -18.92 -4.73 14.95
N ARG A 264 -19.19 -6.01 14.68
CA ARG A 264 -19.15 -7.10 15.66
C ARG A 264 -17.80 -7.80 15.68
N ASP A 265 -16.88 -7.45 14.77
CA ASP A 265 -15.52 -7.97 14.80
C ASP A 265 -14.80 -7.51 16.07
N SER A 266 -14.03 -8.41 16.69
CA SER A 266 -13.30 -8.11 17.91
C SER A 266 -12.19 -7.08 17.72
N GLY A 267 -11.68 -6.92 16.48
CA GLY A 267 -10.72 -5.90 16.10
C GLY A 267 -11.35 -4.55 15.78
N HIS A 268 -12.68 -4.41 15.87
CA HIS A 268 -13.37 -3.16 15.51
C HIS A 268 -13.13 -2.04 16.52
N SER A 269 -12.70 -0.90 16.00
CA SER A 269 -12.60 0.40 16.66
C SER A 269 -13.71 1.31 16.12
N SER A 270 -14.58 1.76 17.03
CA SER A 270 -15.58 2.79 16.74
C SER A 270 -14.95 4.13 16.35
N ARG A 271 -13.72 4.40 16.80
CA ARG A 271 -12.93 5.55 16.37
C ARG A 271 -12.34 5.25 15.00
N GLY A 272 -12.90 5.88 13.96
CA GLY A 272 -12.48 5.70 12.56
C GLY A 272 -13.26 4.64 11.79
N ASN A 273 -14.13 3.88 12.47
CA ASN A 273 -14.83 2.72 11.91
C ASN A 273 -13.84 1.75 11.25
N THR A 274 -12.88 1.29 12.03
CA THR A 274 -11.69 0.57 11.57
C THR A 274 -11.61 -0.79 12.23
N ILE A 275 -11.28 -1.83 11.48
CA ILE A 275 -10.96 -3.17 12.02
C ILE A 275 -9.45 -3.37 11.90
N PHE A 276 -8.80 -3.69 13.00
CA PHE A 276 -7.37 -4.02 13.01
C PHE A 276 -7.21 -5.53 13.04
N VAL A 277 -6.45 -6.05 12.07
CA VAL A 277 -6.11 -7.45 11.96
C VAL A 277 -4.60 -7.56 12.02
N GLN A 278 -4.10 -8.05 13.15
CA GLN A 278 -2.67 -8.15 13.43
C GLN A 278 -2.25 -9.61 13.45
N PHE A 279 -1.17 -9.90 12.74
CA PHE A 279 -0.53 -11.20 12.69
C PHE A 279 0.90 -11.05 13.19
N PRO A 280 1.41 -12.05 13.93
CA PRO A 280 2.84 -12.18 14.08
C PRO A 280 3.46 -12.60 12.75
#